data_AF-A0A920SFV2-F1
#
_entry.id   AF-A0A920SFV2-F1
#
_cell.length_a   1.000
_cell.length_b   1.000
_cell.length_c   1.000
_cell.angle_alpha   90.00
_cell.angle_beta   90.00
_cell.angle_gamma   90.00
#
_symmetry.space_group_name_H-M   'P 1'
#
loop_
_entity.id
_entity.type
_entity.pdbx_description
1 polymer ?
#
loop_
_entity_poly.entity_id
_entity_poly.type
_entity_poly.pdbx_seq_one_letter_code
_entity_poly.pdbx_strand_id
1 'polypeptide(L)' 'MTSHSEIIGQSLSRIDGPDKVTGETLYTADVILPGMLTGKILRVRTLTPAFVL' A
#
# COMPACT_ATOMS: atom_id res chain seq x y z
N MET A 1 34.36 6.88 22.08
CA MET A 1 34.91 5.87 21.16
C MET A 1 33.77 5.43 20.24
N THR A 2 33.94 5.76 18.96
CA THR A 2 33.24 5.33 17.72
C THR A 2 31.76 4.94 17.82
N SER A 3 30.90 5.88 17.46
CA SER A 3 29.49 5.65 17.09
C SER A 3 29.42 4.83 15.80
N HIS A 4 28.88 3.62 15.91
CA HIS A 4 28.75 2.65 14.83
C HIS A 4 27.55 3.04 13.93
N SER A 5 27.83 3.63 12.76
CA SER A 5 26.79 4.04 11.81
C SER A 5 27.20 3.80 10.36
N GLU A 6 27.80 2.64 10.07
CA GLU A 6 28.25 2.27 8.72
C GLU A 6 27.11 2.21 7.68
N ILE A 7 25.86 2.06 8.16
CA ILE A 7 24.66 1.85 7.32
C ILE A 7 23.84 3.15 7.16
N ILE A 8 23.90 4.05 8.14
CA ILE A 8 23.03 5.23 8.17
C ILE A 8 23.50 6.26 7.13
N GLY A 9 22.58 6.70 6.27
CA GLY A 9 22.87 7.70 5.23
C GLY A 9 23.41 7.13 3.91
N GLN A 10 23.60 5.81 3.81
CA GLN A 10 24.03 5.15 2.57
C GLN A 10 22.83 4.80 1.67
N SER A 11 23.01 4.94 0.35
CA SER A 11 22.00 4.55 -0.65
C SER A 11 22.05 3.04 -0.90
N LEU A 12 21.63 2.25 0.08
CA LEU A 12 21.58 0.79 -0.03
C LEU A 12 20.31 0.32 -0.75
N SER A 13 20.43 -0.81 -1.44
CA SER A 13 19.27 -1.46 -2.06
C SER A 13 18.29 -1.91 -0.98
N ARG A 14 16.99 -1.67 -1.22
CA ARG A 14 15.93 -2.08 -0.30
C ARG A 14 15.77 -3.60 -0.36
N ILE A 15 15.65 -4.25 0.80
CA ILE A 15 15.55 -5.73 0.89
C ILE A 15 14.30 -6.27 0.19
N ASP A 16 13.21 -5.52 0.25
CA ASP A 16 11.93 -5.80 -0.41
C ASP A 16 11.88 -5.27 -1.86
N GLY A 17 12.97 -4.68 -2.36
CA GLY A 17 13.06 -4.12 -3.69
C GLY A 17 12.83 -5.17 -4.78
N PRO A 18 13.59 -6.29 -4.79
CA PRO A 18 13.45 -7.35 -5.79
C PRO A 18 12.01 -7.86 -5.91
N ASP A 19 11.42 -8.37 -4.82
CA ASP A 19 10.08 -8.94 -4.82
C ASP A 19 9.01 -7.95 -5.29
N LYS A 20 9.20 -6.65 -5.04
CA LYS A 20 8.28 -5.60 -5.47
C LYS A 20 8.36 -5.32 -6.96
N VAL A 21 9.55 -5.44 -7.56
CA VAL A 21 9.75 -5.17 -9.00
C VAL A 21 9.56 -6.42 -9.86
N THR A 22 9.68 -7.61 -9.29
CA THR A 22 9.38 -8.89 -9.96
C THR A 22 7.90 -9.26 -9.94
N GLY A 23 7.11 -8.62 -9.07
CA GLY A 23 5.70 -8.96 -8.87
C GLY A 23 5.47 -10.15 -7.94
N GLU A 24 6.50 -10.56 -7.20
CA GLU A 24 6.42 -11.66 -6.23
C GLU A 24 5.85 -11.21 -4.88
N THR A 25 5.83 -9.90 -4.61
CA THR A 25 5.18 -9.34 -3.40
C THR A 25 3.67 -9.51 -3.48
N LEU A 26 3.09 -10.20 -2.50
CA LEU A 26 1.63 -10.31 -2.32
C LEU A 26 1.07 -9.09 -1.58
N TYR A 27 0.17 -8.35 -2.23
CA TYR A 27 -0.62 -7.29 -1.62
C TYR A 27 -2.00 -7.80 -1.19
N THR A 28 -2.72 -6.99 -0.40
CA THR A 28 -4.04 -7.36 0.14
C THR A 28 -5.04 -7.78 -0.94
N ALA A 29 -4.95 -7.20 -2.13
CA ALA A 29 -5.82 -7.52 -3.26
C ALA A 29 -5.48 -8.86 -3.95
N ASP A 30 -4.25 -9.36 -3.76
CA ASP A 30 -3.77 -10.58 -4.40
C ASP A 30 -4.11 -11.84 -3.59
N VAL A 31 -4.53 -11.67 -2.33
CA VAL A 31 -4.87 -12.76 -1.43
C VAL A 31 -6.22 -13.37 -1.81
N ILE A 32 -6.26 -14.68 -2.03
CA ILE A 32 -7.48 -15.44 -2.33
C ILE A 32 -7.64 -16.56 -1.31
N LEU A 33 -8.77 -16.58 -0.60
CA LEU A 33 -9.11 -17.61 0.38
C LEU A 33 -10.35 -18.41 -0.05
N PRO A 34 -10.45 -19.70 0.29
CA PRO A 34 -11.66 -20.48 0.04
C PRO A 34 -12.88 -19.83 0.70
N GLY A 35 -13.93 -19.58 -0.10
CA GLY A 35 -15.17 -18.96 0.38
C GLY A 35 -15.13 -17.43 0.56
N MET A 36 -14.08 -16.75 0.08
CA MET A 36 -13.98 -15.29 0.17
C MET A 36 -15.13 -14.56 -0.57
N LEU A 37 -15.83 -13.68 0.13
CA LEU A 37 -16.90 -12.84 -0.43
C LEU A 37 -16.33 -11.59 -1.13
N THR A 38 -17.02 -11.07 -2.14
CA THR A 38 -16.66 -9.82 -2.82
C THR A 38 -17.60 -8.68 -2.41
N GLY A 39 -17.01 -7.56 -1.96
CA GLY A 39 -17.74 -6.34 -1.60
C GLY A 39 -17.64 -5.27 -2.70
N LYS A 40 -18.68 -4.43 -2.81
CA LYS A 40 -18.65 -3.21 -3.63
C LYS A 40 -19.25 -2.05 -2.84
N ILE A 41 -18.58 -0.89 -2.90
CA ILE A 41 -19.03 0.33 -2.21
C ILE A 41 -19.89 1.16 -3.16
N LEU A 42 -21.13 1.45 -2.77
CA LEU A 42 -21.95 2.48 -3.41
C LEU A 42 -21.52 3.85 -2.88
N ARG A 43 -21.07 4.73 -3.78
CA ARG A 43 -20.75 6.13 -3.44
C ARG A 43 -21.85 7.06 -3.92
N VAL A 44 -22.06 8.15 -3.19
CA VAL A 44 -23.05 9.18 -3.53
C VAL A 44 -22.76 9.79 -4.90
N ARG A 45 -23.81 10.03 -5.70
CA ARG A 45 -23.68 10.50 -7.08
C ARG A 45 -23.38 12.00 -7.19
N THR A 46 -23.88 12.80 -6.25
CA THR A 46 -23.78 14.26 -6.33
C THR A 46 -23.68 14.84 -4.93
N LEU A 47 -22.70 15.72 -4.72
CA LEU A 47 -22.61 16.58 -3.54
C LEU A 47 -23.30 17.89 -3.90
N THR A 48 -24.63 17.96 -3.76
CA THR A 48 -25.32 19.25 -3.89
C THR A 48 -25.23 19.96 -2.55
N PRO A 49 -24.58 21.14 -2.44
CA PRO A 49 -24.65 21.93 -1.23
C PRO A 49 -26.05 22.57 -1.17
N ALA A 50 -26.94 21.99 -0.38
CA ALA A 50 -28.21 22.62 -0.06
C ALA A 50 -27.98 23.68 1.02
N PHE A 51 -27.36 24.83 0.70
CA PHE A 51 -27.45 26.05 1.52
C PHE A 51 -26.96 27.26 0.70
N VAL A 52 -27.89 27.85 -0.06
CA VAL A 52 -27.86 29.26 -0.45
C VAL A 52 -29.23 29.80 -0.10
N LEU A 53 -29.37 30.35 1.11
CA LEU A 53 -30.39 31.30 1.55
C LEU A 53 -29.80 32.14 2.69
#